data_AF-G0NCR1-F1
#
_entry.id   AF-G0NCR1-F1
#
_cell.length_a   1.000
_cell.length_b   1.000
_cell.length_c   1.000
_cell.angle_alpha   90.00
_cell.angle_beta   90.00
_cell.angle_gamma   90.00
#
_symmetry.space_group_name_H-M   'P 1'
#
loop_
_entity.id
_entity.type
_entity.pdbx_description
1 polymer ?
#
loop_
_entity_poly.entity_id
_entity_poly.type
_entity_poly.pdbx_seq_one_letter_code
_entity_poly.pdbx_strand_id
1 'polypeptide(L)'
;MTIGLLRFPFLVQKQIFEEIDLLAVLSITMLSKKSHATAKACLRHHKYHLCYDEDYSILLERKFETEDGHTLDLVLIDQARPLFPYQLWRIGNQEVLIKSTSIESNGSITTLTQVYCDNILDFAMETLQYLSRLLPKLSVTMELKARSVDNFRKTMQSVKSAGEMEEISVVEHIRDRDPVSQHELVKLVLDECQRVKHLTVAIPTPDNFEYPTNMPFNFDSISMDTARWVSKEHFIKLFLSCKQVELHSKMMRILLQSSNPGQKAHGWSICNLTGLLAFIMARHSLRSWGSSQVPRLSKTQ
;
A
#
# COMPACT_ATOMS: atom_id res chain seq x y z
N MET A 1 16.42 8.47 34.11
CA MET A 1 15.75 7.36 34.83
C MET A 1 15.76 6.12 33.96
N THR A 2 16.10 4.94 34.49
CA THR A 2 15.91 3.67 33.77
C THR A 2 14.48 3.22 33.95
N ILE A 3 13.76 2.97 32.85
CA ILE A 3 12.39 2.46 32.88
C ILE A 3 12.45 1.05 33.49
N GLY A 4 11.69 0.80 34.56
CA GLY A 4 11.66 -0.51 35.24
C GLY A 4 11.40 -1.68 34.28
N LEU A 5 10.61 -1.43 33.22
CA LEU A 5 10.31 -2.36 32.13
C LEU A 5 11.55 -3.06 31.57
N LEU A 6 12.66 -2.32 31.36
CA LEU A 6 13.86 -2.86 30.71
C LEU A 6 14.71 -3.76 31.62
N ARG A 7 14.31 -3.92 32.90
CA ARG A 7 14.96 -4.82 33.86
C ARG A 7 14.32 -6.21 33.89
N PHE A 8 13.09 -6.36 33.37
CA PHE A 8 12.44 -7.65 33.34
C PHE A 8 13.14 -8.62 32.38
N PRO A 9 13.01 -9.94 32.59
CA PRO A 9 13.42 -10.93 31.59
C PRO A 9 12.74 -10.66 30.23
N PHE A 10 13.43 -10.98 29.14
CA PHE A 10 12.94 -10.67 27.78
C PHE A 10 11.54 -11.22 27.49
N LEU A 11 11.22 -12.43 27.98
CA LEU A 11 9.88 -13.03 27.79
C LEU A 11 8.77 -12.21 28.46
N VAL A 12 9.05 -11.65 29.65
CA VAL A 12 8.11 -10.78 30.35
C VAL A 12 7.97 -9.45 29.61
N GLN A 13 9.08 -8.89 29.11
CA GLN A 13 9.03 -7.68 28.26
C GLN A 13 8.16 -7.92 27.02
N LYS A 14 8.36 -9.06 26.35
CA LYS A 14 7.59 -9.46 25.17
C LYS A 14 6.10 -9.49 25.46
N GLN A 15 5.68 -10.19 26.53
CA GLN A 15 4.28 -10.24 26.94
C GLN A 15 3.74 -8.83 27.21
N ILE A 16 4.49 -7.97 27.90
CA ILE A 16 4.03 -6.60 28.17
C ILE A 16 3.80 -5.83 26.85
N PHE A 17 4.72 -5.89 25.90
CA PHE A 17 4.54 -5.23 24.60
C PHE A 17 3.36 -5.81 23.78
N GLU A 18 3.03 -7.08 24.01
CA GLU A 18 1.89 -7.78 23.40
C GLU A 18 0.53 -7.30 23.95
N GLU A 19 0.46 -6.95 25.23
CA GLU A 19 -0.80 -6.56 25.90
C GLU A 19 -1.05 -5.05 25.97
N ILE A 20 0.00 -4.21 25.87
CA ILE A 20 -0.18 -2.75 25.99
C ILE A 20 -0.64 -2.11 24.67
N ASP A 21 -1.33 -0.98 24.81
CA ASP A 21 -1.81 -0.17 23.70
C ASP A 21 -0.66 0.32 22.80
N LEU A 22 -0.95 0.49 21.51
CA LEU A 22 0.04 0.86 20.51
C LEU A 22 0.66 2.25 20.78
N LEU A 23 -0.10 3.20 21.34
CA LEU A 23 0.43 4.53 21.67
C LEU A 23 1.48 4.44 22.78
N ALA A 24 1.26 3.61 23.80
CA ALA A 24 2.22 3.33 24.86
C ALA A 24 3.46 2.62 24.31
N VAL A 25 3.29 1.63 23.41
CA VAL A 25 4.42 0.99 22.71
C VAL A 25 5.28 2.05 22.03
N LEU A 26 4.67 2.90 21.19
CA LEU A 26 5.39 3.95 20.47
C LEU A 26 6.05 4.94 21.43
N SER A 27 5.34 5.37 22.48
CA SER A 27 5.90 6.25 23.50
C SER A 27 7.13 5.64 24.16
N ILE A 28 7.11 4.36 24.52
CA ILE A 28 8.26 3.65 25.09
C ILE A 28 9.43 3.60 24.12
N THR A 29 9.16 3.35 22.83
CA THR A 29 10.20 3.27 21.79
C THR A 29 10.95 4.61 21.60
N MET A 30 10.35 5.73 21.99
CA MET A 30 10.91 7.07 21.87
C MET A 30 11.77 7.47 23.08
N LEU A 31 11.71 6.75 24.20
CA LEU A 31 12.40 7.12 25.44
C LEU A 31 13.91 6.89 25.41
N SER A 32 14.38 5.86 24.71
CA SER A 32 15.82 5.57 24.58
C SER A 32 16.13 4.61 23.43
N LYS A 33 17.38 4.61 22.96
CA LYS A 33 17.86 3.62 21.97
C LYS A 33 17.68 2.18 22.45
N LYS A 34 17.85 1.92 23.75
CA LYS A 34 17.64 0.59 24.35
C LYS A 34 16.17 0.21 24.31
N SER A 35 15.26 1.10 24.70
CA SER A 35 13.81 0.89 24.64
C SER A 35 13.37 0.62 23.20
N HIS A 36 13.85 1.39 22.24
CA HIS A 36 13.59 1.20 20.82
C HIS A 36 14.00 -0.19 20.34
N ALA A 37 15.24 -0.60 20.65
CA ALA A 37 15.75 -1.92 20.27
C ALA A 37 14.96 -3.07 20.92
N THR A 38 14.63 -2.94 22.21
CA THR A 38 13.82 -3.91 22.93
C THR A 38 12.42 -4.04 22.32
N ALA A 39 11.72 -2.92 22.10
CA ALA A 39 10.40 -2.91 21.51
C ALA A 39 10.43 -3.54 20.11
N LYS A 40 11.36 -3.11 19.25
CA LYS A 40 11.55 -3.71 17.92
C LYS A 40 11.75 -5.24 17.98
N ALA A 41 12.53 -5.72 18.94
CA ALA A 41 12.75 -7.16 19.13
C ALA A 41 11.50 -7.90 19.62
N CYS A 42 10.66 -7.26 20.46
CA CYS A 42 9.40 -7.83 20.93
C CYS A 42 8.35 -7.87 19.81
N LEU A 43 8.24 -6.81 19.01
CA LEU A 43 7.20 -6.64 18.00
C LEU A 43 7.48 -7.40 16.69
N ARG A 44 8.68 -7.95 16.50
CA ARG A 44 9.13 -8.56 15.22
C ARG A 44 8.27 -9.71 14.70
N HIS A 45 7.48 -10.33 15.57
CA HIS A 45 6.70 -11.51 15.23
C HIS A 45 5.29 -11.18 14.78
N HIS A 46 4.77 -10.02 15.18
CA HIS A 46 3.42 -9.59 14.83
C HIS A 46 3.36 -9.02 13.42
N LYS A 47 2.17 -9.11 12.83
CA LYS A 47 1.83 -8.45 11.58
C LYS A 47 1.18 -7.12 11.91
N TYR A 48 1.59 -6.09 11.21
CA TYR A 48 1.00 -4.77 11.33
C TYR A 48 0.47 -4.32 9.98
N HIS A 49 -0.61 -3.56 10.03
CA HIS A 49 -1.19 -2.91 8.87
C HIS A 49 -1.25 -1.41 9.12
N LEU A 50 -0.69 -0.65 8.19
CA LEU A 50 -0.63 0.80 8.25
C LEU A 50 -1.47 1.36 7.11
N CYS A 51 -2.57 2.03 7.43
CA CYS A 51 -3.35 2.80 6.48
C CYS A 51 -2.96 4.27 6.61
N TYR A 52 -2.55 4.87 5.51
CA TYR A 52 -2.27 6.30 5.43
C TYR A 52 -3.24 6.98 4.48
N ASP A 53 -3.99 7.94 5.00
CA ASP A 53 -4.79 8.86 4.20
C ASP A 53 -4.13 10.24 4.26
N GLU A 54 -3.68 10.74 3.10
CA GLU A 54 -2.89 11.97 2.99
C GLU A 54 -3.56 13.19 3.65
N ASP A 55 -4.89 13.23 3.68
CA ASP A 55 -5.63 14.40 4.17
C ASP A 55 -6.10 14.30 5.63
N TYR A 56 -6.20 13.10 6.20
CA TYR A 56 -6.96 12.91 7.44
C TYR A 56 -6.17 12.23 8.55
N SER A 57 -5.56 11.07 8.28
CA SER A 57 -5.06 10.24 9.38
C SER A 57 -4.01 9.19 9.00
N ILE A 58 -3.36 8.70 10.05
CA ILE A 58 -2.51 7.50 10.01
C ILE A 58 -3.10 6.48 10.96
N LEU A 59 -3.61 5.37 10.42
CA LEU A 59 -4.14 4.25 11.20
C LEU A 59 -3.13 3.12 11.24
N LEU A 60 -2.71 2.73 12.43
CA LEU A 60 -1.88 1.56 12.67
C LEU A 60 -2.69 0.48 13.38
N GLU A 61 -2.82 -0.66 12.72
CA GLU A 61 -3.49 -1.85 13.25
C GLU A 61 -2.45 -2.95 13.52
N ARG A 62 -2.56 -3.58 14.69
CA ARG A 62 -1.88 -4.83 15.00
C ARG A 62 -2.83 -5.98 14.64
N LYS A 63 -2.46 -6.84 13.69
CA LYS A 63 -3.30 -7.98 13.28
C LYS A 63 -2.97 -9.23 14.11
N PHE A 64 -3.98 -9.83 14.75
CA PHE A 64 -3.89 -11.16 15.36
C PHE A 64 -4.51 -12.22 14.43
N GLU A 65 -4.19 -13.50 14.63
CA GLU A 65 -4.64 -14.57 13.72
C GLU A 65 -6.15 -14.84 13.82
N THR A 66 -6.78 -14.52 14.95
CA THR A 66 -8.14 -14.94 15.28
C THR A 66 -9.08 -13.80 15.64
N GLU A 67 -8.58 -12.58 15.85
CA GLU A 67 -9.33 -11.46 16.43
C GLU A 67 -8.86 -10.11 15.88
N ASP A 68 -9.76 -9.12 15.92
CA ASP A 68 -9.43 -7.71 15.68
C ASP A 68 -8.42 -7.26 16.74
N GLY A 69 -7.23 -6.84 16.32
CA GLY A 69 -6.21 -6.43 17.27
C GLY A 69 -6.24 -4.95 17.60
N HIS A 70 -5.28 -4.52 18.41
CA HIS A 70 -5.20 -3.14 18.86
C HIS A 70 -5.02 -2.18 17.67
N THR A 71 -5.75 -1.08 17.70
CA THR A 71 -5.71 -0.03 16.69
C THR A 71 -5.30 1.30 17.30
N LEU A 72 -4.47 2.04 16.57
CA LEU A 72 -4.08 3.41 16.86
C LEU A 72 -4.40 4.28 15.66
N ASP A 73 -5.34 5.21 15.84
CA ASP A 73 -5.72 6.18 14.82
C ASP A 73 -5.17 7.56 15.16
N LEU A 74 -4.21 8.04 14.36
CA LEU A 74 -3.61 9.36 14.48
C LEU A 74 -4.32 10.33 13.55
N VAL A 75 -5.24 11.14 14.09
CA VAL A 75 -5.94 12.19 13.33
C VAL A 75 -5.09 13.45 13.29
N LEU A 76 -4.69 13.87 12.08
CA LEU A 76 -3.75 14.98 11.88
C LEU A 76 -4.53 16.29 11.75
N ILE A 77 -4.20 17.28 12.60
CA ILE A 77 -4.93 18.54 12.69
C ILE A 77 -3.99 19.72 12.40
N ASP A 78 -4.26 20.42 11.31
CA ASP A 78 -3.61 21.69 10.92
C ASP A 78 -4.33 22.85 11.63
N GLN A 79 -4.03 23.06 12.91
CA GLN A 79 -4.62 24.16 13.69
C GLN A 79 -3.66 24.77 14.69
N ALA A 80 -3.92 26.05 15.01
CA ALA A 80 -3.27 26.77 16.09
C ALA A 80 -3.41 26.02 17.43
N ARG A 81 -2.36 26.15 18.26
CA ARG A 81 -2.24 25.42 19.53
C ARG A 81 -3.51 25.52 20.37
N PRO A 82 -4.11 24.39 20.74
CA PRO A 82 -5.32 24.40 21.54
C PRO A 82 -5.10 24.89 22.99
N LEU A 83 -6.16 25.38 23.64
CA LEU A 83 -6.14 26.13 24.92
C LEU A 83 -6.10 25.29 26.21
N PHE A 84 -6.15 23.97 26.10
CA PHE A 84 -6.36 23.01 27.21
C PHE A 84 -5.12 22.15 27.47
N PRO A 85 -5.06 21.27 28.49
CA PRO A 85 -3.87 20.45 28.69
C PRO A 85 -3.71 19.41 27.58
N TYR A 86 -2.51 19.35 26.99
CA TYR A 86 -2.09 18.36 26.00
C TYR A 86 -0.84 17.64 26.47
N GLN A 87 -0.70 16.38 26.06
CA GLN A 87 0.55 15.64 26.23
C GLN A 87 1.51 16.02 25.10
N LEU A 88 2.79 16.21 25.43
CA LEU A 88 3.84 16.30 24.43
C LEU A 88 4.22 14.89 23.97
N TRP A 89 4.22 14.68 22.66
CA TRP A 89 4.64 13.44 22.02
C TRP A 89 5.72 13.74 21.00
N ARG A 90 6.71 12.86 20.91
CA ARG A 90 7.89 13.11 20.09
C ARG A 90 8.12 11.96 19.12
N ILE A 91 8.00 12.22 17.81
CA ILE A 91 8.36 11.27 16.77
C ILE A 91 9.50 11.82 15.94
N GLY A 92 10.59 11.04 15.83
CA GLY A 92 11.81 11.52 15.18
C GLY A 92 12.36 12.79 15.83
N ASN A 93 12.38 13.87 15.06
CA ASN A 93 12.85 15.19 15.48
C ASN A 93 11.71 16.16 15.77
N GLN A 94 10.46 15.74 15.59
CA GLN A 94 9.29 16.58 15.81
C GLN A 94 8.68 16.32 17.18
N GLU A 95 8.34 17.40 17.87
CA GLU A 95 7.54 17.39 19.09
C GLU A 95 6.17 17.98 18.78
N VAL A 96 5.13 17.20 19.04
CA VAL A 96 3.74 17.55 18.74
C VAL A 96 2.89 17.45 20.00
N LEU A 97 1.83 18.24 20.04
CA LEU A 97 0.82 18.12 21.08
C LEU A 97 -0.17 17.03 20.68
N ILE A 98 -0.51 16.17 21.62
CA ILE A 98 -1.49 15.11 21.40
C ILE A 98 -2.59 15.12 22.46
N LYS A 99 -3.76 14.65 22.04
CA LYS A 99 -4.87 14.30 22.92
C LYS A 99 -5.40 12.93 22.51
N SER A 100 -5.42 12.00 23.46
CA SER A 100 -5.80 10.62 23.19
C SER A 100 -7.04 10.21 23.98
N THR A 101 -7.89 9.44 23.33
CA THR A 101 -9.02 8.74 23.95
C THR A 101 -8.91 7.27 23.57
N SER A 102 -8.92 6.38 24.55
CA SER A 102 -8.90 4.93 24.31
C SER A 102 -10.27 4.35 24.63
N ILE A 103 -10.72 3.44 23.78
CA ILE A 103 -11.94 2.65 23.97
C ILE A 103 -11.54 1.18 23.93
N GLU A 104 -11.98 0.43 24.93
CA GLU A 104 -11.79 -1.01 24.98
C GLU A 104 -13.10 -1.71 24.66
N SER A 105 -13.07 -2.62 23.71
CA SER A 105 -14.23 -3.42 23.30
C SER A 105 -13.80 -4.81 22.89
N ASN A 106 -14.39 -5.84 23.51
CA ASN A 106 -14.12 -7.26 23.22
C ASN A 106 -12.63 -7.63 23.29
N GLY A 107 -11.87 -7.08 24.23
CA GLY A 107 -10.43 -7.33 24.37
C GLY A 107 -9.53 -6.59 23.37
N SER A 108 -10.12 -5.89 22.40
CA SER A 108 -9.38 -4.95 21.55
C SER A 108 -9.38 -3.55 22.15
N ILE A 109 -8.28 -2.83 21.90
CA ILE A 109 -8.09 -1.44 22.34
C ILE A 109 -7.96 -0.59 21.08
N THR A 110 -8.88 0.36 20.93
CA THR A 110 -8.80 1.40 19.91
C THR A 110 -8.42 2.71 20.58
N THR A 111 -7.24 3.22 20.23
CA THR A 111 -6.77 4.54 20.69
C THR A 111 -6.90 5.54 19.57
N LEU A 112 -7.77 6.52 19.76
CA LEU A 112 -7.88 7.69 18.89
C LEU A 112 -7.01 8.80 19.45
N THR A 113 -6.03 9.27 18.67
CA THR A 113 -5.09 10.33 19.04
C THR A 113 -5.18 11.49 18.07
N GLN A 114 -5.64 12.63 18.56
CA GLN A 114 -5.57 13.90 17.85
C GLN A 114 -4.15 14.44 17.93
N VAL A 115 -3.52 14.69 16.78
CA VAL A 115 -2.15 15.20 16.68
C VAL A 115 -2.19 16.60 16.09
N TYR A 116 -1.69 17.57 16.87
CA TYR A 116 -1.60 18.98 16.47
C TYR A 116 -0.17 19.26 16.01
N CYS A 117 0.00 19.55 14.73
CA CYS A 117 1.30 19.76 14.10
C CYS A 117 1.28 20.96 13.14
N ASP A 118 2.39 21.68 13.07
CA ASP A 118 2.52 22.87 12.21
C ASP A 118 2.57 22.52 10.71
N ASN A 119 3.04 21.31 10.37
CA ASN A 119 3.06 20.79 9.01
C ASN A 119 2.65 19.31 9.01
N ILE A 120 1.40 19.04 8.61
CA ILE A 120 0.84 17.67 8.53
C ILE A 120 1.72 16.76 7.66
N LEU A 121 2.15 17.25 6.50
CA LEU A 121 2.88 16.42 5.54
C LEU A 121 4.23 16.00 6.12
N ASP A 122 5.00 16.93 6.67
CA ASP A 122 6.31 16.62 7.25
C ASP A 122 6.17 15.67 8.45
N PHE A 123 5.17 15.88 9.31
CA PHE A 123 4.88 14.99 10.43
C PHE A 123 4.50 13.59 9.94
N ALA A 124 3.63 13.49 8.93
CA ALA A 124 3.22 12.24 8.36
C ALA A 124 4.42 11.48 7.77
N MET A 125 5.29 12.15 7.00
CA MET A 125 6.48 11.51 6.40
C MET A 125 7.44 10.96 7.46
N GLU A 126 7.71 11.73 8.52
CA GLU A 126 8.52 11.25 9.63
C GLU A 126 7.88 10.05 10.33
N THR A 127 6.57 10.10 10.54
CA THR A 127 5.80 9.02 11.18
C THR A 127 5.82 7.73 10.33
N LEU A 128 5.51 7.81 9.03
CA LEU A 128 5.55 6.68 8.11
C LEU A 128 6.94 6.05 8.06
N GLN A 129 7.98 6.89 7.98
CA GLN A 129 9.37 6.43 7.98
C GLN A 129 9.76 5.77 9.29
N TYR A 130 9.32 6.34 10.42
CA TYR A 130 9.57 5.79 11.75
C TYR A 130 8.93 4.40 11.91
N LEU A 131 7.65 4.28 11.61
CA LEU A 131 6.89 3.03 11.73
C LEU A 131 7.45 1.95 10.79
N SER A 132 7.78 2.30 9.55
CA SER A 132 8.38 1.38 8.58
C SER A 132 9.73 0.82 9.04
N ARG A 133 10.51 1.59 9.82
CA ARG A 133 11.78 1.12 10.39
C ARG A 133 11.60 0.31 11.66
N LEU A 134 10.58 0.66 12.46
CA LEU A 134 10.28 0.02 13.74
C LEU A 134 9.67 -1.38 13.54
N LEU A 135 8.76 -1.51 12.57
CA LEU A 135 7.90 -2.69 12.39
C LEU A 135 8.34 -3.51 11.15
N PRO A 136 9.03 -4.65 11.33
CA PRO A 136 9.63 -5.38 10.20
C PRO A 136 8.61 -6.13 9.32
N LYS A 137 7.42 -6.43 9.84
CA LYS A 137 6.31 -7.07 9.11
C LYS A 137 5.13 -6.11 8.91
N LEU A 138 5.46 -4.89 8.50
CA LEU A 138 4.49 -3.86 8.18
C LEU A 138 3.98 -4.05 6.75
N SER A 139 2.66 -4.21 6.64
CA SER A 139 1.89 -4.05 5.40
C SER A 139 1.36 -2.62 5.34
N VAL A 140 1.36 -2.02 4.16
CA VAL A 140 1.00 -0.61 3.98
C VAL A 140 -0.08 -0.48 2.92
N THR A 141 -1.13 0.27 3.28
CA THR A 141 -2.17 0.76 2.38
C THR A 141 -2.18 2.28 2.39
N MET A 142 -2.28 2.91 1.22
CA MET A 142 -2.19 4.37 1.10
C MET A 142 -3.25 4.92 0.18
N GLU A 143 -3.92 5.99 0.62
CA GLU A 143 -4.75 6.85 -0.21
C GLU A 143 -4.05 8.22 -0.34
N LEU A 144 -3.57 8.50 -1.55
CA LEU A 144 -2.75 9.66 -1.87
C LEU A 144 -3.52 10.60 -2.78
N LYS A 145 -3.49 11.89 -2.45
CA LYS A 145 -4.00 12.96 -3.31
C LYS A 145 -2.88 13.64 -4.11
N ALA A 146 -1.65 13.16 -3.96
CA ALA A 146 -0.48 13.43 -4.79
C ALA A 146 -0.45 14.86 -5.36
N ARG A 147 -0.44 15.85 -4.45
CA ARG A 147 -0.50 17.29 -4.81
C ARG A 147 0.66 17.74 -5.69
N SER A 148 1.76 16.99 -5.69
CA SER A 148 2.91 17.22 -6.56
C SER A 148 3.71 15.93 -6.74
N VAL A 149 4.51 15.89 -7.81
CA VAL A 149 5.49 14.82 -8.09
C VAL A 149 6.46 14.64 -6.92
N ASP A 150 6.92 15.74 -6.31
CA ASP A 150 7.86 15.71 -5.19
C ASP A 150 7.22 15.17 -3.91
N ASN A 151 5.96 15.53 -3.63
CA ASN A 151 5.26 15.00 -2.46
C ASN A 151 5.08 13.49 -2.60
N PHE A 152 4.59 13.03 -3.76
CA PHE A 152 4.45 11.59 -4.02
C PHE A 152 5.78 10.85 -3.85
N ARG A 153 6.88 11.37 -4.43
CA ARG A 153 8.21 10.77 -4.29
C ARG A 153 8.67 10.71 -2.83
N LYS A 154 8.51 11.79 -2.07
CA LYS A 154 8.87 11.84 -0.64
C LYS A 154 8.06 10.83 0.16
N THR A 155 6.77 10.70 -0.13
CA THR A 155 5.91 9.73 0.53
C THR A 155 6.35 8.30 0.25
N MET A 156 6.54 7.93 -1.02
CA MET A 156 7.02 6.60 -1.40
C MET A 156 8.38 6.28 -0.78
N GLN A 157 9.29 7.25 -0.72
CA GLN A 157 10.59 7.10 -0.07
C GLN A 157 10.47 6.87 1.44
N SER A 158 9.45 7.42 2.09
CA SER A 158 9.21 7.28 3.54
C SER A 158 8.74 5.87 3.90
N VAL A 159 7.97 5.23 3.03
CA VAL A 159 7.49 3.84 3.20
C VAL A 159 8.38 2.79 2.52
N LYS A 160 9.48 3.18 1.88
CA LYS A 160 10.39 2.26 1.16
C LYS A 160 10.95 1.10 1.99
N SER A 161 11.03 1.28 3.31
CA SER A 161 11.50 0.25 4.25
C SER A 161 10.41 -0.70 4.73
N ALA A 162 9.14 -0.45 4.38
CA ALA A 162 8.05 -1.36 4.71
C ALA A 162 8.27 -2.72 4.06
N GLY A 163 7.83 -3.78 4.74
CA GLY A 163 7.99 -5.14 4.25
C GLY A 163 7.17 -5.38 2.98
N GLU A 164 5.94 -4.87 2.98
CA GLU A 164 4.97 -5.11 1.92
C GLU A 164 4.09 -3.86 1.68
N MET A 165 3.88 -3.51 0.41
CA MET A 165 2.92 -2.49 -0.02
C MET A 165 1.71 -3.20 -0.62
N GLU A 166 0.63 -3.24 0.14
CA GLU A 166 -0.56 -4.01 -0.21
C GLU A 166 -1.38 -3.26 -1.24
N GLU A 167 -1.71 -2.00 -0.94
CA GLU A 167 -2.55 -1.18 -1.80
C GLU A 167 -2.10 0.27 -1.84
N ILE A 168 -2.09 0.86 -3.03
CA ILE A 168 -1.90 2.30 -3.21
C ILE A 168 -3.00 2.80 -4.13
N SER A 169 -3.79 3.74 -3.63
CA SER A 169 -4.75 4.52 -4.40
C SER A 169 -4.21 5.94 -4.56
N VAL A 170 -4.13 6.43 -5.79
CA VAL A 170 -3.72 7.79 -6.09
C VAL A 170 -4.84 8.51 -6.81
N VAL A 171 -5.35 9.56 -6.21
CA VAL A 171 -6.48 10.36 -6.70
C VAL A 171 -6.01 11.77 -7.04
N GLU A 172 -6.55 12.34 -8.11
CA GLU A 172 -6.26 13.73 -8.46
C GLU A 172 -6.73 14.71 -7.37
N HIS A 173 -5.84 15.62 -6.95
CA HIS A 173 -6.24 16.77 -6.16
C HIS A 173 -6.87 17.85 -7.04
N ILE A 174 -8.15 18.14 -6.82
CA ILE A 174 -9.01 19.02 -7.65
C ILE A 174 -8.39 20.40 -7.95
N ARG A 175 -7.51 20.91 -7.07
CA ARG A 175 -7.01 22.29 -7.14
C ARG A 175 -5.76 22.48 -8.02
N ASP A 176 -5.11 21.42 -8.49
CA ASP A 176 -3.85 21.54 -9.25
C ASP A 176 -3.96 20.80 -10.60
N ARG A 177 -4.35 21.56 -11.63
CA ARG A 177 -4.67 21.03 -12.98
C ARG A 177 -3.62 21.40 -14.02
N ASP A 178 -2.34 21.49 -13.65
CA ASP A 178 -1.31 21.65 -14.67
C ASP A 178 -1.11 20.33 -15.45
N PRO A 179 -1.45 20.26 -16.75
CA PRO A 179 -1.38 19.00 -17.50
C PRO A 179 0.04 18.43 -17.58
N VAL A 180 1.07 19.28 -17.61
CA VAL A 180 2.47 18.84 -17.70
C VAL A 180 2.85 18.07 -16.43
N SER A 181 2.53 18.63 -15.26
CA SER A 181 2.72 17.95 -13.98
C SER A 181 1.97 16.61 -13.88
N GLN A 182 0.80 16.47 -14.50
CA GLN A 182 0.01 15.24 -14.49
C GLN A 182 0.66 14.11 -15.27
N HIS A 183 1.27 14.40 -16.43
CA HIS A 183 2.02 13.39 -17.20
C HIS A 183 3.17 12.82 -16.38
N GLU A 184 3.95 13.70 -15.74
CA GLU A 184 5.09 13.30 -14.92
C GLU A 184 4.65 12.52 -13.69
N LEU A 185 3.55 12.94 -13.06
CA LEU A 185 3.00 12.26 -11.89
C LEU A 185 2.50 10.86 -12.24
N VAL A 186 1.70 10.68 -13.29
CA VAL A 186 1.19 9.34 -13.66
C VAL A 186 2.34 8.39 -14.03
N LYS A 187 3.36 8.88 -14.76
CA LYS A 187 4.57 8.10 -15.04
C LYS A 187 5.26 7.68 -13.75
N LEU A 188 5.50 8.63 -12.85
CA LEU A 188 6.14 8.37 -11.57
C LEU A 188 5.35 7.37 -10.72
N VAL A 189 4.02 7.48 -10.67
CA VAL A 189 3.15 6.54 -9.95
C VAL A 189 3.32 5.14 -10.51
N LEU A 190 3.25 4.96 -11.83
CA LEU A 190 3.42 3.65 -12.46
C LEU A 190 4.82 3.08 -12.23
N ASP A 191 5.87 3.92 -12.21
CA ASP A 191 7.25 3.51 -12.02
C ASP A 191 7.57 3.13 -10.56
N GLU A 192 7.17 3.94 -9.59
CA GLU A 192 7.46 3.70 -8.17
C GLU A 192 6.58 2.60 -7.57
N CYS A 193 5.36 2.40 -8.10
CA CYS A 193 4.43 1.42 -7.56
C CYS A 193 4.63 0.00 -8.10
N GLN A 194 5.67 -0.29 -8.90
CA GLN A 194 5.89 -1.65 -9.49
C GLN A 194 5.93 -2.80 -8.46
N ARG A 195 6.16 -2.50 -7.18
CA ARG A 195 6.21 -3.49 -6.08
C ARG A 195 4.89 -3.63 -5.31
N VAL A 196 3.88 -2.83 -5.64
CA VAL A 196 2.57 -2.82 -4.97
C VAL A 196 1.72 -3.96 -5.53
N LYS A 197 0.90 -4.59 -4.68
CA LYS A 197 -0.04 -5.63 -5.16
C LYS A 197 -1.24 -5.03 -5.87
N HIS A 198 -1.87 -4.02 -5.26
CA HIS A 198 -3.08 -3.38 -5.76
C HIS A 198 -2.83 -1.89 -6.02
N LEU A 199 -2.90 -1.48 -7.29
CA LEU A 199 -2.71 -0.08 -7.67
C LEU A 199 -4.01 0.49 -8.26
N THR A 200 -4.48 1.59 -7.69
CA THR A 200 -5.58 2.38 -8.24
C THR A 200 -5.06 3.76 -8.64
N VAL A 201 -5.23 4.14 -9.91
CA VAL A 201 -4.82 5.46 -10.43
C VAL A 201 -6.06 6.19 -10.94
N ALA A 202 -6.55 7.12 -10.14
CA ALA A 202 -7.68 8.01 -10.45
C ALA A 202 -7.17 9.43 -10.81
N ILE A 203 -6.21 9.50 -11.73
CA ILE A 203 -5.63 10.75 -12.24
C ILE A 203 -5.96 10.87 -13.73
N PRO A 204 -6.57 11.97 -14.19
CA PRO A 204 -6.79 12.20 -15.60
C PRO A 204 -5.48 12.19 -16.39
N THR A 205 -5.38 11.31 -17.39
CA THR A 205 -4.31 11.41 -18.38
C THR A 205 -4.79 12.25 -19.57
N PRO A 206 -4.01 13.23 -20.04
CA PRO A 206 -4.30 13.96 -21.27
C PRO A 206 -4.17 13.06 -22.50
N ASP A 207 -4.78 13.47 -23.61
CA ASP A 207 -4.94 12.62 -24.81
C ASP A 207 -3.59 12.24 -25.49
N ASN A 208 -2.51 12.99 -25.24
CA ASN A 208 -1.16 12.75 -25.75
C ASN A 208 -0.23 12.06 -24.74
N PHE A 209 -0.77 11.47 -23.67
CA PHE A 209 0.03 10.73 -22.71
C PHE A 209 0.64 9.47 -23.37
N GLU A 210 1.95 9.30 -23.19
CA GLU A 210 2.70 8.13 -23.66
C GLU A 210 3.51 7.53 -22.52
N TYR A 211 3.47 6.21 -22.39
CA TYR A 211 4.24 5.45 -21.39
C TYR A 211 5.12 4.39 -22.08
N PRO A 212 6.41 4.26 -21.70
CA PRO A 212 7.31 3.29 -22.31
C PRO A 212 6.80 1.84 -22.16
N THR A 213 6.89 1.04 -23.22
CA THR A 213 6.41 -0.36 -23.21
C THR A 213 7.50 -1.39 -22.89
N ASN A 214 8.57 -0.95 -22.22
CA ASN A 214 9.80 -1.74 -22.05
C ASN A 214 9.71 -2.72 -20.87
N MET A 215 8.89 -2.43 -19.87
CA MET A 215 8.77 -3.23 -18.65
C MET A 215 7.30 -3.59 -18.42
N PRO A 216 6.93 -4.88 -18.41
CA PRO A 216 5.58 -5.30 -18.08
C PRO A 216 5.29 -5.04 -16.60
N PHE A 217 4.06 -4.68 -16.31
CA PHE A 217 3.54 -4.55 -14.96
C PHE A 217 3.28 -5.93 -14.34
N ASN A 218 3.43 -6.06 -13.03
CA ASN A 218 3.23 -7.32 -12.32
C ASN A 218 2.31 -7.16 -11.10
N PHE A 219 1.25 -6.38 -11.26
CA PHE A 219 0.26 -6.13 -10.21
C PHE A 219 -0.66 -7.34 -10.04
N ASP A 220 -1.09 -7.59 -8.80
CA ASP A 220 -2.22 -8.50 -8.56
C ASP A 220 -3.51 -7.86 -9.07
N SER A 221 -3.72 -6.57 -8.81
CA SER A 221 -4.79 -5.79 -9.42
C SER A 221 -4.29 -4.41 -9.80
N ILE A 222 -4.67 -3.94 -11.00
CA ILE A 222 -4.48 -2.55 -11.40
C ILE A 222 -5.80 -1.98 -11.91
N SER A 223 -6.22 -0.86 -11.32
CA SER A 223 -7.34 -0.05 -11.77
C SER A 223 -6.84 1.32 -12.22
N MET A 224 -7.26 1.76 -13.40
CA MET A 224 -6.91 3.08 -13.91
C MET A 224 -8.11 3.78 -14.51
N ASP A 225 -8.37 4.99 -14.00
CA ASP A 225 -9.27 5.92 -14.64
C ASP A 225 -8.61 6.62 -15.82
N THR A 226 -9.43 7.02 -16.78
CA THR A 226 -9.02 7.76 -17.97
C THR A 226 -7.95 7.07 -18.83
N ALA A 227 -7.92 5.73 -18.86
CA ALA A 227 -6.94 4.91 -19.57
C ALA A 227 -7.03 4.94 -21.12
N ARG A 228 -7.37 6.09 -21.72
CA ARG A 228 -7.52 6.29 -23.18
C ARG A 228 -6.22 6.10 -23.96
N TRP A 229 -5.08 6.37 -23.31
CA TRP A 229 -3.75 6.21 -23.90
C TRP A 229 -3.37 4.73 -24.10
N VAL A 230 -4.06 3.80 -23.42
CA VAL A 230 -3.75 2.37 -23.48
C VAL A 230 -4.23 1.79 -24.81
N SER A 231 -3.34 1.79 -25.81
CA SER A 231 -3.56 1.06 -27.06
C SER A 231 -3.55 -0.46 -26.84
N LYS A 232 -3.99 -1.22 -27.85
CA LYS A 232 -3.87 -2.70 -27.85
C LYS A 232 -2.44 -3.16 -27.59
N GLU A 233 -1.45 -2.45 -28.14
CA GLU A 233 -0.04 -2.80 -27.95
C GLU A 233 0.42 -2.54 -26.51
N HIS A 234 0.04 -1.38 -25.93
CA HIS A 234 0.29 -1.09 -24.51
C HIS A 234 -0.33 -2.16 -23.62
N PHE A 235 -1.59 -2.54 -23.89
CA PHE A 235 -2.28 -3.59 -23.15
C PHE A 235 -1.49 -4.91 -23.15
N ILE A 236 -1.08 -5.37 -24.34
CA ILE A 236 -0.34 -6.63 -24.50
C ILE A 236 1.01 -6.58 -23.79
N LYS A 237 1.75 -5.47 -23.93
CA LYS A 237 3.12 -5.36 -23.41
C LYS A 237 3.18 -5.06 -21.91
N LEU A 238 2.24 -4.29 -21.39
CA LEU A 238 2.27 -3.81 -20.01
C LEU A 238 1.40 -4.65 -19.08
N PHE A 239 0.18 -5.02 -19.47
CA PHE A 239 -0.85 -5.48 -18.53
C PHE A 239 -1.09 -6.99 -18.52
N LEU A 240 -0.57 -7.75 -19.50
CA LEU A 240 -0.83 -9.20 -19.60
C LEU A 240 -0.29 -10.04 -18.43
N SER A 241 0.68 -9.52 -17.69
CA SER A 241 1.23 -10.20 -16.51
C SER A 241 0.44 -9.90 -15.23
N CYS A 242 -0.48 -8.93 -15.25
CA CYS A 242 -1.32 -8.62 -14.11
C CYS A 242 -2.45 -9.66 -13.95
N LYS A 243 -2.86 -9.98 -12.72
CA LYS A 243 -3.94 -10.97 -12.50
C LYS A 243 -5.32 -10.38 -12.80
N GLN A 244 -5.54 -9.13 -12.39
CA GLN A 244 -6.74 -8.35 -12.63
C GLN A 244 -6.38 -6.98 -13.21
N VAL A 245 -7.10 -6.57 -14.25
CA VAL A 245 -6.91 -5.28 -14.91
C VAL A 245 -8.27 -4.63 -15.14
N GLU A 246 -8.43 -3.43 -14.61
CA GLU A 246 -9.62 -2.59 -14.78
C GLU A 246 -9.22 -1.27 -15.42
N LEU A 247 -9.59 -1.07 -16.68
CA LEU A 247 -9.34 0.17 -17.40
C LEU A 247 -10.66 0.88 -17.63
N HIS A 248 -10.81 2.05 -17.04
CA HIS A 248 -11.96 2.92 -17.21
C HIS A 248 -11.62 4.01 -18.23
N SER A 249 -12.20 3.93 -19.41
CA SER A 249 -12.24 5.06 -20.34
C SER A 249 -13.66 5.64 -20.35
N LYS A 250 -13.81 6.93 -20.66
CA LYS A 250 -15.10 7.63 -20.77
C LYS A 250 -16.18 6.93 -21.63
N MET A 251 -15.84 5.86 -22.35
CA MET A 251 -16.77 5.13 -23.22
C MET A 251 -16.65 3.59 -23.15
N MET A 252 -15.73 3.03 -22.36
CA MET A 252 -15.49 1.58 -22.33
C MET A 252 -14.86 1.14 -21.01
N ARG A 253 -15.48 0.15 -20.36
CA ARG A 253 -14.95 -0.58 -19.20
C ARG A 253 -14.45 -1.94 -19.69
N ILE A 254 -13.15 -2.20 -19.54
CA ILE A 254 -12.55 -3.51 -19.82
C ILE A 254 -12.23 -4.15 -18.47
N LEU A 255 -12.86 -5.28 -18.18
CA LEU A 255 -12.57 -6.12 -17.02
C LEU A 255 -11.93 -7.41 -17.50
N LEU A 256 -10.74 -7.71 -17.00
CA LEU A 256 -10.07 -8.98 -17.25
C LEU A 256 -9.73 -9.61 -15.91
N GLN A 257 -10.28 -10.80 -15.69
CA GLN A 257 -9.96 -11.66 -14.56
C GLN A 257 -9.27 -12.90 -15.10
N SER A 258 -7.98 -13.07 -14.81
CA SER A 258 -7.30 -14.32 -15.10
C SER A 258 -7.81 -15.40 -14.13
N SER A 259 -8.43 -16.45 -14.68
CA SER A 259 -8.88 -17.59 -13.87
C SER A 259 -7.65 -18.40 -13.44
N ASN A 260 -7.49 -18.64 -12.14
CA ASN A 260 -6.47 -19.57 -11.66
C ASN A 260 -6.70 -20.97 -12.27
N PRO A 261 -5.65 -21.69 -12.71
CA PRO A 261 -5.75 -22.97 -13.44
C PRO A 261 -6.33 -24.16 -12.65
N GLY A 262 -7.01 -23.92 -11.52
CA GLY A 262 -7.70 -24.95 -10.72
C GLY A 262 -9.13 -24.60 -10.30
N GLN A 263 -9.67 -23.44 -10.66
CA GLN A 263 -11.06 -23.07 -10.40
C GLN A 263 -11.88 -23.17 -11.69
N LYS A 264 -13.05 -23.83 -11.62
CA LYS A 264 -13.98 -23.97 -12.75
C LYS A 264 -14.28 -22.58 -13.32
N ALA A 265 -14.04 -22.42 -14.62
CA ALA A 265 -14.12 -21.16 -15.35
C ALA A 265 -15.51 -20.51 -15.18
N HIS A 266 -15.58 -19.45 -14.36
CA HIS A 266 -16.67 -18.50 -14.44
C HIS A 266 -16.40 -17.55 -15.60
N GLY A 267 -17.44 -17.31 -16.39
CA GLY A 267 -17.38 -16.70 -17.72
C GLY A 267 -16.75 -15.31 -17.76
N TRP A 268 -16.07 -15.03 -18.87
CA TRP A 268 -15.50 -13.73 -19.19
C TRP A 268 -16.65 -12.83 -19.64
N SER A 269 -17.00 -11.82 -18.85
CA SER A 269 -17.99 -10.80 -19.27
C SER A 269 -17.27 -9.69 -20.00
N ILE A 270 -17.36 -9.70 -21.34
CA ILE A 270 -16.76 -8.69 -22.21
C ILE A 270 -17.88 -7.86 -22.83
N CYS A 271 -17.97 -6.60 -22.44
CA CYS A 271 -18.69 -5.60 -23.21
C CYS A 271 -17.78 -5.14 -24.38
N ASN A 272 -18.10 -5.56 -25.61
CA ASN A 272 -17.59 -5.07 -26.89
C ASN A 272 -16.07 -5.21 -27.19
N LEU A 273 -15.54 -6.43 -27.20
CA LEU A 273 -14.23 -6.77 -27.79
C LEU A 273 -14.32 -8.06 -28.64
N THR A 274 -15.25 -8.09 -29.61
CA THR A 274 -15.38 -9.21 -30.56
C THR A 274 -14.12 -9.49 -31.38
N GLY A 275 -13.19 -8.53 -31.51
CA GLY A 275 -11.93 -8.70 -32.25
C GLY A 275 -10.75 -9.27 -31.46
N LEU A 276 -10.73 -9.22 -30.12
CA LEU A 276 -9.54 -9.57 -29.33
C LEU A 276 -9.56 -11.03 -28.82
N LEU A 277 -10.74 -11.57 -28.57
CA LEU A 277 -10.93 -12.98 -28.21
C LEU A 277 -10.51 -13.95 -29.31
N ALA A 278 -10.76 -13.61 -30.58
CA ALA A 278 -10.37 -14.44 -31.72
C ALA A 278 -8.84 -14.65 -31.78
N PHE A 279 -8.05 -13.68 -31.31
CA PHE A 279 -6.59 -13.74 -31.35
C PHE A 279 -5.99 -14.46 -30.13
N ILE A 280 -6.58 -14.30 -28.94
CA ILE A 280 -6.11 -14.98 -27.72
C ILE A 280 -6.48 -16.47 -27.76
N MET A 281 -7.66 -16.84 -28.26
CA MET A 281 -8.01 -18.25 -28.48
C MET A 281 -7.13 -18.90 -29.55
N ALA A 282 -6.74 -18.17 -30.61
CA ALA A 282 -5.81 -18.68 -31.62
C ALA A 282 -4.41 -18.98 -31.04
N ARG A 283 -3.94 -18.19 -30.08
CA ARG A 283 -2.61 -18.35 -29.48
C ARG A 283 -2.54 -19.49 -28.45
N HIS A 284 -3.63 -19.78 -27.74
CA HIS A 284 -3.72 -20.97 -26.88
C HIS A 284 -3.91 -22.27 -27.68
N SER A 285 -4.58 -22.22 -28.83
CA SER A 285 -4.72 -23.37 -29.74
C SER A 285 -3.38 -23.81 -30.35
N LEU A 286 -2.53 -22.85 -30.76
CA LEU A 286 -1.22 -23.15 -31.36
C LEU A 286 -0.16 -23.69 -30.39
N ARG A 287 -0.32 -23.56 -29.07
CA ARG A 287 0.58 -24.21 -28.09
C ARG A 287 0.19 -25.66 -27.76
N SER A 288 -0.98 -26.13 -28.19
CA SER A 288 -1.44 -27.52 -27.95
C SER A 288 -1.10 -28.51 -29.07
N TRP A 289 -0.48 -28.05 -30.17
CA TRP A 289 -0.21 -28.88 -31.37
C TRP A 289 1.26 -29.26 -31.59
N GLY A 290 2.10 -29.12 -30.57
CA GLY A 290 3.53 -29.42 -30.61
C GLY A 290 3.96 -30.48 -29.60
N SER A 291 3.20 -31.57 -29.42
CA SER A 291 3.58 -32.69 -28.56
C SER A 291 2.98 -34.01 -29.02
N SER A 292 3.12 -34.35 -30.31
CA SER A 292 2.95 -35.74 -30.75
C SER A 292 4.30 -36.46 -30.75
N GLN A 293 4.39 -37.45 -29.87
CA GLN A 293 5.50 -38.39 -29.75
C GLN A 293 5.77 -39.09 -31.08
N VAL A 294 7.03 -39.08 -31.50
CA VAL A 294 7.55 -39.96 -32.56
C VAL A 294 7.73 -41.37 -31.96
N PRO A 295 7.09 -42.42 -32.49
CA PRO A 295 7.34 -43.78 -32.04
C PRO A 295 8.72 -44.25 -32.51
N ARG A 296 9.56 -44.71 -31.58
CA ARG A 296 10.79 -45.44 -31.90
C ARG A 296 10.42 -46.83 -32.43
N LEU A 297 10.70 -47.09 -33.70
CA LEU A 297 10.73 -48.41 -34.30
C LEU A 297 11.95 -49.19 -33.77
N SER A 298 11.70 -50.23 -32.97
CA SER A 298 12.68 -51.28 -32.67
C SER A 298 12.83 -52.19 -33.89
N LYS A 299 14.03 -52.26 -34.46
CA LYS A 299 14.42 -53.29 -35.43
C LYS A 299 14.95 -54.50 -34.68
N THR A 300 14.27 -55.63 -34.86
CA THR A 300 14.78 -56.99 -34.68
C THR A 300 15.41 -57.47 -35.98
N GLN A 301 16.71 -57.73 -35.97
CA GLN A 301 17.40 -58.90 -36.54
C GLN A 301 18.87 -58.84 -36.17
#